data_AF-A0A9W7EAC4-F1
#
_entry.id   AF-A0A9W7EAC4-F1
#
_cell.length_a   1.000
_cell.length_b   1.000
_cell.length_c   1.000
_cell.angle_alpha   90.00
_cell.angle_beta   90.00
_cell.angle_gamma   90.00
#
_symmetry.space_group_name_H-M   'P 1'
#
loop_
_entity.id
_entity.type
_entity.pdbx_description
1 polymer ?
#
loop_
_entity_poly.entity_id
_entity_poly.type
_entity_poly.pdbx_seq_one_letter_code
_entity_poly.pdbx_strand_id
1 'polypeptide(L)'
;MQRRRRSSIENTPDKQRICDLMESFHSLGWCSGSGGGCSTRSSLCSDNILVAPSGVNKEMMDVDDIILMNNDGEELENCNALRPSACLSIFKQIYALSPTCGAIIHSHSPTFVKITNIFKSTEFKCSDFEMIKGVQGHKNTDVLRIPIVENTESEEELASSIAAAVKIYPNSPAVLVRNHGIYVWGSTWSSAKVHAECIDYLCAISTEMIAEGLATVDESGVCRPFTAVESEPSVHKPRVWKVPKIMASPSSIGYSSDGVSIEDGPPKSFVDFSVLEKIGVTYDLLSGQEDDPMLETIRVRDSYKNFDVVELDGAKMEPDKYEGFMTKFFETHYHEDDEVRYILAGGGYFDCRVNDEWLRIQVKVGDCISIPEFLWHRFVCDTEKRVRAMRLFKDAPKWEALTSPDQPERAEKKVGM
;
A
#
# COMPACT_ATOMS: atom_id res chain seq x y z
N MET A 1 39.29 27.60 13.98
CA MET A 1 38.30 28.60 14.44
C MET A 1 37.85 29.59 13.35
N GLN A 2 38.75 30.26 12.62
CA GLN A 2 38.35 31.26 11.60
C GLN A 2 37.56 30.69 10.39
N ARG A 3 37.90 29.50 9.87
CA ARG A 3 37.13 28.85 8.78
C ARG A 3 35.70 28.49 9.18
N ARG A 4 35.49 27.93 10.38
CA ARG A 4 34.16 27.58 10.91
C ARG A 4 33.28 28.81 11.20
N ARG A 5 33.87 29.90 11.71
CA ARG A 5 33.12 31.16 11.89
C ARG A 5 32.72 31.81 10.56
N ARG A 6 33.52 31.61 9.50
CA ARG A 6 33.22 32.15 8.17
C ARG A 6 32.13 31.34 7.44
N SER A 7 32.16 30.01 7.52
CA SER A 7 31.09 29.15 6.96
C SER A 7 29.73 29.40 7.62
N SER A 8 29.74 29.71 8.92
CA SER A 8 28.53 30.00 9.70
C SER A 8 27.82 31.26 9.22
N ILE A 9 28.59 32.33 9.02
CA ILE A 9 28.10 33.61 8.51
C ILE A 9 27.62 33.48 7.05
N GLU A 10 28.34 32.71 6.22
CA GLU A 10 27.99 32.57 4.80
C GLU A 10 26.72 31.74 4.58
N ASN A 11 26.40 30.76 5.43
CA ASN A 11 25.16 29.96 5.35
C ASN A 11 23.95 30.58 6.08
N THR A 12 24.11 31.73 6.75
CA THR A 12 23.04 32.35 7.55
C THR A 12 21.70 32.48 6.79
N PRO A 13 21.64 32.84 5.49
CA PRO A 13 20.37 32.90 4.77
C PRO A 13 19.65 31.55 4.63
N ASP A 14 20.39 30.45 4.44
CA ASP A 14 19.79 29.11 4.33
C ASP A 14 19.36 28.57 5.70
N LYS A 15 20.13 28.87 6.76
CA LYS A 15 19.78 28.56 8.15
C LYS A 15 18.52 29.30 8.60
N GLN A 16 18.45 30.61 8.33
CA GLN A 16 17.27 31.43 8.63
C GLN A 16 16.04 30.85 7.94
N ARG A 17 16.18 30.43 6.68
CA ARG A 17 15.08 29.84 5.94
C ARG A 17 14.54 28.55 6.56
N ILE A 18 15.39 27.69 7.12
CA ILE A 18 14.93 26.51 7.86
C ILE A 18 14.12 26.94 9.09
N CYS A 19 14.56 27.97 9.82
CA CYS A 19 13.82 28.49 10.97
C CYS A 19 12.43 29.01 10.54
N ASP A 20 12.38 29.85 9.49
CA ASP A 20 11.13 30.42 8.96
C ASP A 20 10.15 29.32 8.49
N LEU A 21 10.65 28.27 7.83
CA LEU A 21 9.85 27.13 7.40
C LEU A 21 9.30 26.36 8.59
N MET A 22 10.11 26.09 9.60
CA MET A 22 9.69 25.32 10.77
C MET A 22 8.68 26.08 11.64
N GLU A 23 8.82 27.40 11.77
CA GLU A 23 7.81 28.26 12.40
C GLU A 23 6.48 28.21 11.62
N SER A 24 6.54 28.37 10.30
CA SER A 24 5.39 28.28 9.41
C SER A 24 4.68 26.91 9.52
N PHE A 25 5.42 25.81 9.44
CA PHE A 25 4.88 24.45 9.56
C PHE A 25 4.33 24.15 10.96
N HIS A 26 4.94 24.68 12.01
CA HIS A 26 4.38 24.59 13.36
C HIS A 26 3.02 25.31 13.42
N SER A 27 2.88 26.50 12.83
CA SER A 27 1.60 27.24 12.80
C SER A 27 0.48 26.51 12.03
N LEU A 28 0.84 25.68 11.05
CA LEU A 28 -0.08 24.79 10.32
C LEU A 28 -0.40 23.50 11.08
N GLY A 29 0.24 23.24 12.23
CA GLY A 29 0.09 22.01 13.01
C GLY A 29 0.88 20.82 12.45
N TRP A 30 1.79 21.04 11.51
CA TRP A 30 2.57 19.97 10.86
C TRP A 30 3.75 19.47 11.69
N CYS A 31 4.33 20.32 12.55
CA CYS A 31 5.56 20.03 13.29
C CYS A 31 5.41 20.27 14.80
N SER A 32 4.32 19.77 15.40
CA SER A 32 4.03 19.94 16.83
C SER A 32 4.81 18.96 17.71
N GLY A 33 5.00 19.31 18.99
CA GLY A 33 5.56 18.39 20.00
C GLY A 33 7.00 17.94 19.72
N SER A 34 7.82 18.80 19.13
CA SER A 34 9.19 18.54 18.63
C SER A 34 9.31 17.62 17.40
N GLY A 35 8.18 17.10 16.91
CA GLY A 35 8.07 16.25 15.72
C GLY A 35 8.24 17.02 14.40
N GLY A 36 8.37 16.28 13.30
CA GLY A 36 8.69 16.84 12.00
C GLY A 36 10.14 17.35 11.89
N GLY A 37 10.47 17.91 10.74
CA GLY A 37 11.81 18.43 10.49
C GLY A 37 12.01 18.93 9.07
N CYS A 38 13.13 19.60 8.85
CA CYS A 38 13.51 20.08 7.54
C CYS A 38 15.01 19.90 7.33
N SER A 39 15.38 19.58 6.09
CA SER A 39 16.76 19.56 5.61
C SER A 39 16.84 20.28 4.27
N THR A 40 17.90 21.05 4.04
CA THR A 40 18.17 21.70 2.76
C THR A 40 19.63 21.49 2.35
N ARG A 41 19.93 21.42 1.05
CA ARG A 41 21.31 21.52 0.57
C ARG A 41 21.80 22.94 0.78
N SER A 42 23.05 23.09 1.20
CA SER A 42 23.70 24.40 1.29
C SER A 42 23.85 25.02 -0.09
N SER A 43 23.46 26.29 -0.23
CA SER A 43 23.67 27.04 -1.47
C SER A 43 25.16 27.29 -1.79
N LEU A 44 26.05 27.14 -0.81
CA LEU A 44 27.49 27.34 -0.97
C LEU A 44 28.22 26.08 -1.46
N CYS A 45 27.69 24.89 -1.12
CA CYS A 45 28.26 23.62 -1.52
C CYS A 45 27.15 22.56 -1.54
N SER A 46 26.85 22.04 -2.73
CA SER A 46 25.80 21.04 -2.91
C SER A 46 26.07 19.74 -2.15
N ASP A 47 27.31 19.45 -1.78
CA ASP A 47 27.68 18.25 -1.01
C ASP A 47 27.47 18.40 0.50
N ASN A 48 26.99 19.57 0.93
CA ASN A 48 26.65 19.84 2.31
C ASN A 48 25.15 20.02 2.47
N ILE A 49 24.64 19.55 3.61
CA ILE A 49 23.24 19.66 4.01
C ILE A 49 23.14 20.41 5.34
N LEU A 50 22.07 21.18 5.47
CA LEU A 50 21.66 21.87 6.69
C LEU A 50 20.48 21.12 7.28
N VAL A 51 20.54 20.78 8.55
CA VAL A 51 19.55 19.91 9.20
C VAL A 51 19.06 20.57 10.50
N ALA A 52 17.74 20.62 10.68
CA ALA A 52 17.14 21.02 11.94
C ALA A 52 17.43 19.99 13.05
N PRO A 53 17.79 20.40 14.28
CA PRO A 53 18.15 19.48 15.35
C PRO A 53 16.96 18.70 15.93
N SER A 54 17.25 17.60 16.61
CA SER A 54 16.28 16.79 17.33
C SER A 54 15.92 17.40 18.69
N GLY A 55 14.70 17.12 19.18
CA GLY A 55 14.29 17.42 20.56
C GLY A 55 14.14 18.90 20.93
N VAL A 56 14.22 19.81 19.96
CA VAL A 56 13.93 21.24 20.16
C VAL A 56 12.53 21.60 19.68
N ASN A 57 11.98 22.66 20.28
CA ASN A 57 10.79 23.34 19.83
C ASN A 57 11.08 24.01 18.48
N LYS A 58 10.44 23.51 17.42
CA LYS A 58 10.78 23.83 16.03
C LYS A 58 10.46 25.28 15.66
N GLU A 59 9.49 25.87 16.33
CA GLU A 59 9.05 27.26 16.21
C GLU A 59 9.92 28.27 16.95
N MET A 60 10.84 27.80 17.81
CA MET A 60 11.71 28.64 18.64
C MET A 60 13.20 28.54 18.24
N MET A 61 13.50 27.89 17.12
CA MET A 61 14.87 27.67 16.68
C MET A 61 15.52 28.97 16.20
N ASP A 62 16.82 29.10 16.49
CA ASP A 62 17.68 30.15 15.94
C ASP A 62 18.65 29.57 14.90
N VAL A 63 19.27 30.44 14.10
CA VAL A 63 20.23 30.05 13.06
C VAL A 63 21.43 29.26 13.61
N ASP A 64 21.82 29.51 14.85
CA ASP A 64 22.90 28.79 15.54
C ASP A 64 22.50 27.35 15.96
N ASP A 65 21.21 27.04 15.98
CA ASP A 65 20.72 25.67 16.23
C ASP A 65 20.82 24.77 14.99
N ILE A 66 20.91 25.37 13.79
CA ILE A 66 20.97 24.62 12.53
C ILE A 66 22.36 24.02 12.31
N ILE A 67 22.39 22.70 12.11
CA ILE A 67 23.60 21.89 11.97
C ILE A 67 23.96 21.79 10.48
N LEU A 68 25.20 22.11 10.12
CA LEU A 68 25.77 21.89 8.80
C LEU A 68 26.57 20.58 8.78
N MET A 69 26.27 19.71 7.83
CA MET A 69 26.90 18.40 7.69
C MET A 69 27.31 18.17 6.22
N ASN A 70 28.28 17.29 5.98
CA ASN A 70 28.52 16.77 4.63
C ASN A 70 27.56 15.62 4.29
N ASN A 71 27.57 15.17 3.03
CA ASN A 71 26.77 14.02 2.57
C ASN A 71 27.05 12.72 3.36
N ASP A 72 28.25 12.56 3.95
CA ASP A 72 28.59 11.40 4.77
C ASP A 72 27.99 11.48 6.19
N GLY A 73 27.42 12.63 6.57
CA GLY A 73 26.82 12.88 7.89
C GLY A 73 27.83 13.33 8.94
N GLU A 74 29.03 13.76 8.54
CA GLU A 74 29.98 14.38 9.45
C GLU A 74 29.58 15.84 9.71
N GLU A 75 29.60 16.24 10.98
CA GLU A 75 29.28 17.60 11.40
C GLU A 75 30.41 18.57 11.01
N LEU A 76 30.10 19.49 10.09
CA LEU A 76 30.99 20.58 9.71
C LEU A 76 30.83 21.77 10.66
N GLU A 77 29.60 22.02 11.11
CA GLU A 77 29.24 23.10 12.03
C GLU A 77 28.03 22.73 12.90
N ASN A 78 28.17 22.90 14.21
CA ASN A 78 27.13 22.69 15.22
C ASN A 78 27.42 23.64 16.39
N CYS A 79 26.91 24.88 16.32
CA CYS A 79 27.30 25.95 17.26
C CYS A 79 26.89 25.64 18.71
N ASN A 80 25.72 25.03 18.88
CA ASN A 80 25.12 24.75 20.19
C ASN A 80 25.31 23.29 20.64
N ALA A 81 26.11 22.50 19.92
CA ALA A 81 26.35 21.07 20.20
C ALA A 81 25.05 20.26 20.36
N LEU A 82 24.05 20.57 19.53
CA LEU A 82 22.74 19.92 19.54
C LEU A 82 22.81 18.56 18.84
N ARG A 83 21.89 17.67 19.19
CA ARG A 83 21.77 16.36 18.55
C ARG A 83 21.16 16.51 17.15
N PRO A 84 21.77 15.93 16.10
CA PRO A 84 21.15 15.87 14.78
C PRO A 84 19.77 15.22 14.79
N SER A 85 18.93 15.55 13.80
CA SER A 85 17.60 14.97 13.63
C SER A 85 17.65 13.44 13.60
N ALA A 86 16.67 12.78 14.22
CA ALA A 86 16.48 11.33 14.08
C ALA A 86 16.21 10.94 12.61
N CYS A 87 15.65 11.86 11.82
CA CYS A 87 15.36 11.65 10.39
C CYS A 87 16.60 11.75 9.49
N LEU A 88 17.80 11.98 10.03
CA LEU A 88 19.01 12.21 9.24
C LEU A 88 19.32 11.04 8.28
N SER A 89 19.16 9.80 8.73
CA SER A 89 19.37 8.61 7.90
C SER A 89 18.43 8.60 6.68
N ILE A 90 17.15 8.95 6.90
CA ILE A 90 16.12 9.03 5.87
C ILE A 90 16.43 10.15 4.88
N PHE A 91 16.78 11.35 5.37
CA PHE A 91 17.15 12.49 4.53
C PHE A 91 18.33 12.16 3.61
N LYS A 92 19.38 11.52 4.16
CA LYS A 92 20.54 11.08 3.36
C LYS A 92 20.14 10.11 2.26
N GLN A 93 19.26 9.14 2.54
CA GLN A 93 18.80 8.19 1.52
C GLN A 93 18.00 8.89 0.41
N ILE A 94 17.11 9.82 0.76
CA ILE A 94 16.35 10.60 -0.24
C ILE A 94 17.29 11.45 -1.10
N TYR A 95 18.26 12.15 -0.49
CA TYR A 95 19.26 12.93 -1.25
C TYR A 95 20.12 12.08 -2.19
N ALA A 96 20.44 10.85 -1.79
CA ALA A 96 21.23 9.92 -2.61
C ALA A 96 20.41 9.34 -3.77
N LEU A 97 19.13 9.02 -3.53
CA LEU A 97 18.24 8.40 -4.53
C LEU A 97 17.58 9.42 -5.47
N SER A 98 17.47 10.68 -5.04
CA SER A 98 16.93 11.78 -5.83
C SER A 98 17.99 12.87 -6.01
N PRO A 99 18.87 12.78 -7.03
CA PRO A 99 20.00 13.71 -7.20
C PRO A 99 19.58 15.16 -7.38
N THR A 100 18.36 15.41 -7.88
CA THR A 100 17.81 16.76 -8.04
C THR A 100 17.23 17.32 -6.75
N CYS A 101 17.11 16.53 -5.67
CA CYS A 101 16.59 16.97 -4.39
C CYS A 101 17.49 18.03 -3.75
N GLY A 102 16.92 19.21 -3.52
CA GLY A 102 17.54 20.34 -2.82
C GLY A 102 16.98 20.57 -1.42
N ALA A 103 15.78 20.08 -1.11
CA ALA A 103 15.17 20.20 0.21
C ALA A 103 14.20 19.07 0.51
N ILE A 104 14.09 18.73 1.79
CA ILE A 104 13.22 17.71 2.34
C ILE A 104 12.46 18.29 3.54
N ILE A 105 11.17 18.02 3.62
CA ILE A 105 10.27 18.39 4.71
C ILE A 105 9.67 17.10 5.26
N HIS A 106 9.66 16.99 6.58
CA HIS A 106 8.99 15.94 7.31
C HIS A 106 7.89 16.57 8.17
N SER A 107 6.67 16.06 8.03
CA SER A 107 5.49 16.57 8.71
C SER A 107 4.71 15.44 9.38
N HIS A 108 4.22 15.70 10.58
CA HIS A 108 3.30 14.86 11.35
C HIS A 108 1.86 15.41 11.27
N SER A 109 1.50 16.08 10.17
CA SER A 109 0.14 16.62 9.96
C SER A 109 -0.91 15.56 10.30
N PRO A 110 -1.93 15.88 11.12
CA PRO A 110 -3.03 14.96 11.41
C PRO A 110 -3.76 14.48 10.15
N THR A 111 -3.72 15.27 9.07
CA THR A 111 -4.26 14.90 7.77
C THR A 111 -3.61 13.64 7.22
N PHE A 112 -2.28 13.55 7.27
CA PHE A 112 -1.54 12.38 6.78
C PHE A 112 -1.78 11.15 7.66
N VAL A 113 -1.88 11.34 8.98
CA VAL A 113 -2.23 10.26 9.90
C VAL A 113 -3.65 9.72 9.60
N LYS A 114 -4.62 10.60 9.35
CA LYS A 114 -6.00 10.20 9.01
C LYS A 114 -6.06 9.46 7.68
N ILE A 115 -5.51 10.03 6.61
CA ILE A 115 -5.63 9.47 5.26
C ILE A 115 -4.96 8.10 5.18
N THR A 116 -3.82 7.90 5.84
CA THR A 116 -3.12 6.62 5.88
C THR A 116 -3.86 5.56 6.71
N ASN A 117 -4.82 5.93 7.55
CA ASN A 117 -5.69 4.96 8.24
C ASN A 117 -6.94 4.61 7.43
N ILE A 118 -7.44 5.56 6.65
CA ILE A 118 -8.59 5.38 5.75
C ILE A 118 -8.19 4.53 4.54
N PHE A 119 -7.08 4.87 3.88
CA PHE A 119 -6.53 4.08 2.78
C PHE A 119 -5.82 2.84 3.35
N LYS A 120 -6.45 1.68 3.22
CA LYS A 120 -5.81 0.39 3.51
C LYS A 120 -4.84 -0.07 2.41
N SER A 121 -4.83 0.62 1.27
CA SER A 121 -3.88 0.44 0.17
C SER A 121 -2.44 0.81 0.59
N THR A 122 -1.48 0.42 -0.24
CA THR A 122 -0.07 0.82 -0.19
C THR A 122 0.20 2.16 -0.87
N GLU A 123 -0.83 2.82 -1.41
CA GLU A 123 -0.71 4.15 -2.02
C GLU A 123 -1.97 4.99 -1.83
N PHE A 124 -1.77 6.30 -1.64
CA PHE A 124 -2.79 7.32 -1.74
C PHE A 124 -2.95 7.74 -3.22
N LYS A 125 -4.21 7.84 -3.67
CA LYS A 125 -4.56 8.25 -5.04
C LYS A 125 -5.61 9.35 -5.06
N CYS A 126 -5.40 10.32 -5.92
CA CYS A 126 -6.42 11.29 -6.31
C CYS A 126 -6.17 11.78 -7.74
N SER A 127 -7.21 12.24 -8.41
CA SER A 127 -7.14 12.86 -9.75
C SER A 127 -8.16 13.98 -9.88
N ASP A 128 -8.10 14.75 -10.97
CA ASP A 128 -9.00 15.87 -11.28
C ASP A 128 -9.09 17.00 -10.24
N PHE A 129 -8.05 17.13 -9.40
CA PHE A 129 -7.89 18.28 -8.51
C PHE A 129 -6.90 19.28 -9.11
N GLU A 130 -7.26 20.56 -9.11
CA GLU A 130 -6.39 21.65 -9.57
C GLU A 130 -5.05 21.68 -8.82
N MET A 131 -5.07 21.32 -7.54
CA MET A 131 -3.89 21.29 -6.66
C MET A 131 -2.84 20.24 -7.07
N ILE A 132 -3.20 19.25 -7.89
CA ILE A 132 -2.22 18.28 -8.43
C ILE A 132 -1.17 18.99 -9.30
N LYS A 133 -1.52 20.10 -9.97
CA LYS A 133 -0.55 20.89 -10.76
C LYS A 133 0.59 21.47 -9.94
N GLY A 134 0.40 21.62 -8.63
CA GLY A 134 1.46 22.05 -7.72
C GLY A 134 2.47 20.95 -7.41
N VAL A 135 2.12 19.68 -7.65
CA VAL A 135 3.04 18.54 -7.54
C VAL A 135 3.83 18.43 -8.84
N GLN A 136 5.14 18.71 -8.79
CA GLN A 136 5.98 18.79 -9.98
C GLN A 136 5.86 17.54 -10.85
N GLY A 137 5.69 17.75 -12.16
CA GLY A 137 5.55 16.67 -13.14
C GLY A 137 4.11 16.22 -13.42
N HIS A 138 3.11 16.81 -12.76
CA HIS A 138 1.71 16.40 -12.89
C HIS A 138 0.81 17.51 -13.46
N LYS A 139 -0.22 17.10 -14.20
CA LYS A 139 -1.37 17.90 -14.60
C LYS A 139 -2.54 17.62 -13.65
N ASN A 140 -3.50 18.53 -13.61
CA ASN A 140 -4.71 18.34 -12.79
C ASN A 140 -5.49 17.07 -13.15
N THR A 141 -5.45 16.65 -14.41
CA THR A 141 -6.11 15.43 -14.91
C THR A 141 -5.32 14.15 -14.64
N ASP A 142 -4.07 14.24 -14.17
CA ASP A 142 -3.26 13.06 -13.92
C ASP A 142 -3.69 12.38 -12.61
N VAL A 143 -3.44 11.08 -12.51
CA VAL A 143 -3.60 10.35 -11.25
C VAL A 143 -2.36 10.54 -10.40
N LEU A 144 -2.45 11.37 -9.38
CA LEU A 144 -1.39 11.52 -8.40
C LEU A 144 -1.32 10.24 -7.55
N ARG A 145 -0.11 9.70 -7.40
CA ARG A 145 0.17 8.53 -6.57
C ARG A 145 1.26 8.84 -5.57
N ILE A 146 0.92 8.73 -4.28
CA ILE A 146 1.86 8.88 -3.18
C ILE A 146 1.97 7.54 -2.45
N PRO A 147 3.14 6.87 -2.45
CA PRO A 147 3.31 5.61 -1.74
C PRO A 147 3.11 5.78 -0.23
N ILE A 148 2.54 4.76 0.41
CA ILE A 148 2.34 4.64 1.85
C ILE A 148 3.19 3.45 2.33
N VAL A 149 4.14 3.71 3.23
CA VAL A 149 4.90 2.67 3.92
C VAL A 149 4.40 2.48 5.35
N GLU A 150 4.59 1.28 5.89
CA GLU A 150 4.30 1.02 7.30
C GLU A 150 5.31 1.73 8.20
N ASN A 151 4.83 2.21 9.35
CA ASN A 151 5.72 2.73 10.38
C ASN A 151 6.46 1.57 11.06
N THR A 152 7.70 1.82 11.47
CA THR A 152 8.56 0.84 12.13
C THR A 152 9.07 1.40 13.45
N GLU A 153 9.51 0.52 14.35
CA GLU A 153 10.07 0.93 15.65
C GLU A 153 11.48 1.53 15.52
N SER A 154 12.21 1.16 14.44
CA SER A 154 13.53 1.69 14.15
C SER A 154 13.54 2.59 12.91
N GLU A 155 14.25 3.71 12.98
CA GLU A 155 14.40 4.62 11.84
C GLU A 155 15.23 4.01 10.69
N GLU A 156 16.05 3.00 10.96
CA GLU A 156 16.85 2.30 9.93
C GLU A 156 15.98 1.43 9.02
N GLU A 157 15.03 0.68 9.60
CA GLU A 157 14.03 -0.07 8.85
C GLU A 157 13.10 0.88 8.08
N LEU A 158 12.66 1.97 8.72
CA LEU A 158 11.83 2.98 8.06
C LEU A 158 12.55 3.57 6.85
N ALA A 159 13.83 3.91 7.01
CA ALA A 159 14.63 4.49 5.94
C ALA A 159 14.79 3.51 4.76
N SER A 160 14.94 2.21 5.03
CA SER A 160 15.01 1.16 4.01
C SER A 160 13.70 1.06 3.21
N SER A 161 12.56 1.09 3.92
CA SER A 161 11.22 1.08 3.31
C SER A 161 10.97 2.32 2.46
N ILE A 162 11.35 3.51 2.95
CA ILE A 162 11.26 4.77 2.19
C ILE A 162 12.14 4.72 0.94
N ALA A 163 13.37 4.21 1.04
CA ALA A 163 14.26 4.06 -0.10
C ALA A 163 13.73 3.10 -1.16
N ALA A 164 13.08 2.01 -0.76
CA ALA A 164 12.39 1.13 -1.69
C ALA A 164 11.24 1.87 -2.39
N ALA A 165 10.41 2.61 -1.64
CA ALA A 165 9.32 3.40 -2.19
C ALA A 165 9.81 4.46 -3.19
N VAL A 166 10.89 5.19 -2.89
CA VAL A 166 11.48 6.19 -3.81
C VAL A 166 11.93 5.55 -5.13
N LYS A 167 12.46 4.32 -5.10
CA LYS A 167 12.87 3.59 -6.31
C LYS A 167 11.67 3.11 -7.14
N ILE A 168 10.62 2.64 -6.47
CA ILE A 168 9.40 2.14 -7.13
C ILE A 168 8.57 3.29 -7.70
N TYR A 169 8.58 4.45 -7.05
CA TYR A 169 7.80 5.64 -7.40
C TYR A 169 8.71 6.82 -7.76
N PRO A 170 9.51 6.74 -8.84
CA PRO A 170 10.53 7.76 -9.16
C PRO A 170 9.94 9.14 -9.50
N ASN A 171 8.65 9.20 -9.85
CA ASN A 171 7.93 10.45 -10.15
C ASN A 171 7.19 11.03 -8.94
N SER A 172 7.15 10.32 -7.81
CA SER A 172 6.50 10.82 -6.59
C SER A 172 7.49 11.65 -5.78
N PRO A 173 7.15 12.89 -5.40
CA PRO A 173 8.02 13.72 -4.56
C PRO A 173 7.80 13.50 -3.06
N ALA A 174 7.09 12.43 -2.68
CA ALA A 174 6.77 12.17 -1.30
C ALA A 174 6.59 10.67 -0.98
N VAL A 175 6.73 10.33 0.30
CA VAL A 175 6.34 9.04 0.88
C VAL A 175 5.55 9.30 2.16
N LEU A 176 4.34 8.76 2.22
CA LEU A 176 3.53 8.72 3.44
C LEU A 176 3.98 7.57 4.35
N VAL A 177 3.92 7.78 5.66
CA VAL A 177 4.24 6.78 6.66
C VAL A 177 3.01 6.57 7.54
N ARG A 178 2.46 5.35 7.55
CA ARG A 178 1.19 5.03 8.22
C ARG A 178 1.26 5.36 9.72
N ASN A 179 0.23 5.99 10.29
CA ASN A 179 0.21 6.39 11.71
C ASN A 179 1.32 7.38 12.13
N HIS A 180 2.05 7.99 11.19
CA HIS A 180 3.21 8.82 11.51
C HIS A 180 3.14 10.18 10.79
N GLY A 181 3.14 10.20 9.46
CA GLY A 181 3.25 11.47 8.73
C GLY A 181 3.69 11.30 7.29
N ILE A 182 4.52 12.23 6.82
CA ILE A 182 5.02 12.26 5.43
C ILE A 182 6.47 12.73 5.38
N TYR A 183 7.20 12.27 4.37
CA TYR A 183 8.44 12.87 3.87
C TYR A 183 8.19 13.42 2.47
N VAL A 184 8.44 14.71 2.25
CA VAL A 184 8.21 15.40 0.97
C VAL A 184 9.50 16.10 0.56
N TRP A 185 9.85 16.04 -0.71
CA TRP A 185 11.05 16.71 -1.22
C TRP A 185 10.82 17.47 -2.51
N GLY A 186 11.75 18.37 -2.82
CA GLY A 186 11.74 19.17 -4.02
C GLY A 186 13.14 19.60 -4.42
N SER A 187 13.27 20.10 -5.66
CA SER A 187 14.53 20.64 -6.19
C SER A 187 15.03 21.88 -5.46
N THR A 188 14.13 22.58 -4.79
CA THR A 188 14.41 23.73 -3.95
C THR A 188 13.53 23.63 -2.70
N TRP A 189 13.86 24.39 -1.66
CA TRP A 189 12.99 24.54 -0.49
C TRP A 189 11.57 24.99 -0.87
N SER A 190 11.46 25.84 -1.90
CA SER A 190 10.19 26.41 -2.34
C SER A 190 9.33 25.35 -3.02
N SER A 191 9.91 24.55 -3.93
CA SER A 191 9.17 23.43 -4.54
C SER A 191 8.83 22.35 -3.53
N ALA A 192 9.72 22.03 -2.58
CA ALA A 192 9.40 21.09 -1.50
C ALA A 192 8.21 21.58 -0.65
N LYS A 193 8.17 22.88 -0.32
CA LYS A 193 7.06 23.50 0.40
C LYS A 193 5.75 23.41 -0.40
N VAL A 194 5.78 23.78 -1.68
CA VAL A 194 4.60 23.69 -2.57
C VAL A 194 4.10 22.26 -2.66
N HIS A 195 4.98 21.28 -2.82
CA HIS A 195 4.60 19.86 -2.80
C HIS A 195 3.91 19.49 -1.49
N ALA A 196 4.46 19.89 -0.35
CA ALA A 196 3.88 19.56 0.96
C ALA A 196 2.49 20.17 1.14
N GLU A 197 2.30 21.45 0.75
CA GLU A 197 1.00 22.14 0.84
C GLU A 197 -0.04 21.53 -0.10
N CYS A 198 0.34 21.22 -1.34
CA CYS A 198 -0.57 20.58 -2.28
C CYS A 198 -0.96 19.18 -1.83
N ILE A 199 0.00 18.38 -1.33
CA ILE A 199 -0.28 17.01 -0.89
C ILE A 199 -1.12 17.02 0.41
N ASP A 200 -0.87 17.92 1.36
CA ASP A 200 -1.70 18.09 2.56
C ASP A 200 -3.14 18.48 2.17
N TYR A 201 -3.31 19.47 1.28
CA TYR A 201 -4.63 19.83 0.74
C TYR A 201 -5.35 18.63 0.11
N LEU A 202 -4.65 17.90 -0.77
CA LEU A 202 -5.23 16.77 -1.50
C LEU A 202 -5.64 15.64 -0.54
N CYS A 203 -4.84 15.37 0.48
CA CYS A 203 -5.17 14.39 1.51
C CYS A 203 -6.35 14.86 2.39
N ALA A 204 -6.43 16.16 2.70
CA ALA A 204 -7.50 16.73 3.51
C ALA A 204 -8.85 16.64 2.79
N ILE A 205 -8.93 17.15 1.55
CA ILE A 205 -10.17 17.08 0.76
C ILE A 205 -10.57 15.63 0.48
N SER A 206 -9.60 14.74 0.24
CA SER A 206 -9.85 13.30 0.06
C SER A 206 -10.43 12.66 1.31
N THR A 207 -9.98 13.07 2.50
CA THR A 207 -10.53 12.59 3.77
C THR A 207 -11.99 12.99 3.92
N GLU A 208 -12.32 14.25 3.61
CA GLU A 208 -13.69 14.77 3.66
C GLU A 208 -14.60 14.07 2.66
N MET A 209 -14.15 13.94 1.41
CA MET A 209 -14.86 13.21 0.37
C MET A 209 -15.18 11.77 0.76
N ILE A 210 -14.21 11.03 1.29
CA ILE A 210 -14.43 9.64 1.70
C ILE A 210 -15.40 9.56 2.88
N ALA A 211 -15.33 10.50 3.83
CA ALA A 211 -16.29 10.57 4.92
C ALA A 211 -17.73 10.81 4.43
N GLU A 212 -17.90 11.46 3.27
CA GLU A 212 -19.17 11.68 2.59
C GLU A 212 -19.56 10.55 1.62
N GLY A 213 -18.77 9.48 1.55
CA GLY A 213 -19.00 8.34 0.65
C GLY A 213 -18.57 8.58 -0.80
N LEU A 214 -17.73 9.59 -1.05
CA LEU A 214 -17.21 9.92 -2.37
C LEU A 214 -15.82 9.29 -2.58
N ALA A 215 -15.61 8.69 -3.74
CA ALA A 215 -14.31 8.17 -4.14
C ALA A 215 -13.37 9.29 -4.60
N THR A 216 -12.06 9.13 -4.39
CA THR A 216 -11.03 10.07 -4.83
C THR A 216 -10.50 9.78 -6.25
N VAL A 217 -10.88 8.62 -6.80
CA VAL A 217 -10.67 8.13 -8.16
C VAL A 217 -11.78 7.13 -8.50
N ASP A 218 -12.22 7.06 -9.75
CA ASP A 218 -13.11 5.99 -10.25
C ASP A 218 -12.34 4.74 -10.72
N GLU A 219 -13.02 3.75 -11.30
CA GLU A 219 -12.40 2.53 -11.87
C GLU A 219 -11.38 2.83 -12.99
N SER A 220 -11.53 3.97 -13.67
CA SER A 220 -10.58 4.44 -14.69
C SER A 220 -9.40 5.22 -14.10
N GLY A 221 -9.40 5.45 -12.78
CA GLY A 221 -8.40 6.24 -12.07
C GLY A 221 -8.70 7.74 -12.01
N VAL A 222 -9.88 8.19 -12.47
CA VAL A 222 -10.21 9.59 -12.72
C VAL A 222 -11.34 10.06 -11.77
N CYS A 223 -11.25 11.23 -11.15
CA CYS A 223 -12.24 11.71 -10.19
C CYS A 223 -13.25 12.62 -10.88
N ARG A 224 -14.21 12.04 -11.61
CA ARG A 224 -15.21 12.82 -12.34
C ARG A 224 -16.30 13.36 -11.41
N PRO A 225 -16.88 14.55 -11.70
CA PRO A 225 -18.04 15.06 -10.98
C PRO A 225 -19.17 14.03 -11.02
N PHE A 226 -19.75 13.71 -9.86
CA PHE A 226 -20.84 12.74 -9.74
C PHE A 226 -22.05 13.15 -10.59
N THR A 227 -22.26 12.51 -11.73
CA THR A 227 -23.62 12.30 -12.25
C THR A 227 -24.28 11.27 -11.35
N ALA A 228 -25.49 11.57 -10.88
CA ALA A 228 -26.23 10.77 -9.90
C ALA A 228 -26.11 9.24 -10.12
N VAL A 229 -25.87 8.56 -9.00
CA VAL A 229 -25.55 7.15 -8.81
C VAL A 229 -26.35 6.20 -9.72
N GLU A 230 -25.65 5.48 -10.59
CA GLU A 230 -25.95 4.07 -10.87
C GLU A 230 -24.80 3.25 -10.27
N SER A 231 -25.01 2.71 -9.07
CA SER A 231 -24.18 1.74 -8.33
C SER A 231 -22.66 1.95 -8.26
N GLU A 232 -22.16 2.13 -7.03
CA GLU A 232 -20.74 2.15 -6.61
C GLU A 232 -19.72 1.45 -7.53
N PRO A 233 -18.59 2.09 -7.87
CA PRO A 233 -17.38 1.36 -8.21
C PRO A 233 -16.75 0.86 -6.90
N SER A 234 -17.03 -0.39 -6.55
CA SER A 234 -16.36 -1.06 -5.44
C SER A 234 -14.86 -1.08 -5.69
N VAL A 235 -14.04 -0.78 -4.69
CA VAL A 235 -12.69 -1.36 -4.55
C VAL A 235 -12.82 -2.82 -5.01
N HIS A 236 -12.11 -3.24 -6.06
CA HIS A 236 -12.21 -4.62 -6.54
C HIS A 236 -11.81 -5.53 -5.38
N LYS A 237 -12.83 -5.97 -4.66
CA LYS A 237 -12.80 -6.96 -3.59
C LYS A 237 -13.60 -8.11 -4.18
N PRO A 238 -13.16 -9.35 -3.97
CA PRO A 238 -13.85 -10.49 -4.52
C PRO A 238 -15.29 -10.47 -3.98
N ARG A 239 -16.25 -10.66 -4.87
CA ARG A 239 -17.66 -10.73 -4.47
C ARG A 239 -17.86 -11.98 -3.63
N VAL A 240 -18.46 -11.81 -2.45
CA VAL A 240 -18.73 -12.91 -1.52
C VAL A 240 -20.22 -13.08 -1.30
N TRP A 241 -20.73 -14.31 -1.35
CA TRP A 241 -22.13 -14.60 -1.02
C TRP A 241 -22.31 -16.02 -0.48
N LYS A 242 -23.43 -16.24 0.22
CA LYS A 242 -23.79 -17.58 0.72
C LYS A 242 -24.33 -18.44 -0.42
N VAL A 243 -23.96 -19.72 -0.44
CA VAL A 243 -24.49 -20.71 -1.39
C VAL A 243 -25.11 -21.92 -0.67
N PRO A 244 -26.12 -22.59 -1.27
CA PRO A 244 -26.73 -23.78 -0.69
C PRO A 244 -25.74 -24.93 -0.49
N LYS A 245 -26.02 -25.79 0.50
CA LYS A 245 -25.22 -26.98 0.83
C LYS A 245 -25.13 -28.01 -0.30
N ILE A 246 -26.13 -28.05 -1.19
CA ILE A 246 -26.22 -29.03 -2.28
C ILE A 246 -25.84 -28.34 -3.59
N MET A 247 -24.61 -28.52 -4.05
CA MET A 247 -24.26 -28.35 -5.47
C MET A 247 -23.87 -29.72 -6.00
N ALA A 248 -24.72 -30.28 -6.87
CA ALA A 248 -24.67 -31.70 -7.24
C ALA A 248 -23.58 -32.05 -8.29
N SER A 249 -22.94 -31.06 -8.92
CA SER A 249 -21.91 -31.30 -9.96
C SER A 249 -21.05 -30.05 -10.24
N PRO A 250 -19.77 -30.21 -10.66
CA PRO A 250 -18.97 -29.13 -11.25
C PRO A 250 -19.57 -28.59 -12.56
N SER A 251 -20.26 -29.45 -13.33
CA SER A 251 -20.78 -29.12 -14.66
C SER A 251 -22.08 -28.29 -14.65
N SER A 252 -22.78 -28.23 -13.52
CA SER A 252 -23.99 -27.40 -13.34
C SER A 252 -23.66 -25.98 -12.88
N ILE A 253 -22.38 -25.66 -12.66
CA ILE A 253 -21.87 -24.36 -12.22
C ILE A 253 -21.47 -23.56 -13.47
N GLY A 254 -22.44 -23.28 -14.33
CA GLY A 254 -22.27 -22.25 -15.36
C GLY A 254 -22.55 -20.90 -14.72
N TYR A 255 -21.52 -20.13 -14.38
CA TYR A 255 -21.67 -18.75 -13.91
C TYR A 255 -21.06 -17.82 -14.95
N SER A 256 -21.83 -16.85 -15.45
CA SER A 256 -21.27 -15.75 -16.23
C SER A 256 -20.22 -14.99 -15.41
N SER A 257 -19.37 -14.21 -16.09
CA SER A 257 -18.37 -13.30 -15.50
C SER A 257 -18.92 -12.37 -14.40
N ASP A 258 -20.25 -12.23 -14.32
CA ASP A 258 -20.97 -11.31 -13.44
C ASP A 258 -21.54 -11.99 -12.18
N GLY A 259 -21.29 -13.29 -12.01
CA GLY A 259 -21.65 -14.05 -10.79
C GLY A 259 -23.09 -14.58 -10.75
N VAL A 260 -23.76 -14.68 -11.90
CA VAL A 260 -25.13 -15.22 -11.99
C VAL A 260 -25.09 -16.73 -12.23
N SER A 261 -25.69 -17.51 -11.32
CA SER A 261 -25.92 -18.96 -11.51
C SER A 261 -27.00 -19.15 -12.60
N ILE A 262 -26.76 -20.03 -13.57
CA ILE A 262 -27.79 -20.42 -14.56
C ILE A 262 -28.98 -21.15 -13.90
N GLU A 263 -28.78 -21.85 -12.77
CA GLU A 263 -29.83 -22.61 -12.08
C GLU A 263 -30.49 -21.85 -10.91
N ASP A 264 -29.75 -21.03 -10.17
CA ASP A 264 -30.21 -20.39 -8.92
C ASP A 264 -30.47 -18.88 -9.04
N GLY A 265 -30.10 -18.27 -10.18
CA GLY A 265 -30.18 -16.83 -10.38
C GLY A 265 -29.05 -16.03 -9.71
N PRO A 266 -29.14 -14.69 -9.69
CA PRO A 266 -28.15 -13.84 -9.04
C PRO A 266 -28.12 -14.07 -7.53
N PRO A 267 -26.97 -13.83 -6.86
CA PRO A 267 -26.87 -13.97 -5.41
C PRO A 267 -27.96 -13.14 -4.72
N LYS A 268 -28.73 -13.78 -3.83
CA LYS A 268 -29.83 -13.11 -3.10
C LYS A 268 -29.34 -11.95 -2.23
N SER A 269 -28.10 -12.03 -1.76
CA SER A 269 -27.43 -11.01 -0.96
C SER A 269 -25.92 -11.25 -0.97
N PHE A 270 -25.14 -10.18 -1.13
CA PHE A 270 -23.70 -10.21 -0.87
C PHE A 270 -23.42 -10.22 0.63
N VAL A 271 -22.31 -10.83 1.01
CA VAL A 271 -21.78 -10.84 2.37
C VAL A 271 -20.58 -9.90 2.42
N ASP A 272 -20.45 -9.17 3.51
CA ASP A 272 -19.32 -8.26 3.72
C ASP A 272 -17.99 -9.04 3.76
N PHE A 273 -16.97 -8.48 3.10
CA PHE A 273 -15.64 -9.10 2.99
C PHE A 273 -14.99 -9.37 4.36
N SER A 274 -15.32 -8.61 5.42
CA SER A 274 -14.80 -8.83 6.77
C SER A 274 -15.13 -10.23 7.34
N VAL A 275 -16.11 -10.93 6.78
CA VAL A 275 -16.39 -12.33 7.12
C VAL A 275 -15.23 -13.25 6.72
N LEU A 276 -14.53 -12.95 5.62
CA LEU A 276 -13.36 -13.70 5.18
C LEU A 276 -12.17 -13.54 6.13
N GLU A 277 -11.94 -12.32 6.64
CA GLU A 277 -10.91 -12.05 7.63
C GLU A 277 -11.15 -12.83 8.93
N LYS A 278 -12.42 -12.93 9.37
CA LYS A 278 -12.80 -13.70 10.57
C LYS A 278 -12.51 -15.19 10.44
N ILE A 279 -12.52 -15.72 9.22
CA ILE A 279 -12.17 -17.13 8.94
C ILE A 279 -10.72 -17.29 8.52
N GLY A 280 -9.92 -16.22 8.54
CA GLY A 280 -8.50 -16.20 8.23
C GLY A 280 -8.16 -16.26 6.75
N VAL A 281 -9.14 -16.07 5.87
CA VAL A 281 -8.88 -15.87 4.44
C VAL A 281 -8.37 -14.45 4.25
N THR A 282 -7.20 -14.29 3.64
CA THR A 282 -6.61 -12.98 3.32
C THR A 282 -6.64 -12.71 1.82
N TYR A 283 -6.56 -11.43 1.46
CA TYR A 283 -6.68 -10.96 0.09
C TYR A 283 -5.80 -9.74 -0.15
N ASP A 284 -5.10 -9.75 -1.27
CA ASP A 284 -4.36 -8.61 -1.81
C ASP A 284 -4.74 -8.42 -3.29
N LEU A 285 -4.82 -7.16 -3.75
CA LEU A 285 -5.06 -6.82 -5.14
C LEU A 285 -3.77 -6.38 -5.81
N LEU A 286 -3.38 -7.07 -6.87
CA LEU A 286 -2.19 -6.83 -7.67
C LEU A 286 -2.59 -6.51 -9.13
N SER A 287 -1.60 -6.19 -9.98
CA SER A 287 -1.78 -5.81 -11.39
C SER A 287 -2.22 -6.95 -12.32
N GLY A 288 -2.18 -8.20 -11.87
CA GLY A 288 -2.37 -9.39 -12.72
C GLY A 288 -1.13 -9.78 -13.54
N GLN A 289 0.02 -9.12 -13.34
CA GLN A 289 1.31 -9.45 -13.95
C GLN A 289 2.22 -10.24 -13.00
N GLU A 290 3.08 -11.09 -13.55
CA GLU A 290 4.03 -11.92 -12.77
C GLU A 290 5.15 -11.10 -12.12
N ASP A 291 5.47 -9.92 -12.67
CA ASP A 291 6.52 -9.02 -12.19
C ASP A 291 5.97 -7.90 -11.30
N ASP A 292 4.77 -8.09 -10.74
CA ASP A 292 4.18 -7.12 -9.83
C ASP A 292 5.07 -6.87 -8.60
N PRO A 293 5.46 -5.61 -8.32
CA PRO A 293 6.37 -5.31 -7.21
C PRO A 293 5.79 -5.64 -5.82
N MET A 294 4.46 -5.73 -5.68
CA MET A 294 3.81 -6.14 -4.43
C MET A 294 3.97 -7.62 -4.12
N LEU A 295 4.33 -8.47 -5.10
CA LEU A 295 4.60 -9.89 -4.85
C LEU A 295 5.72 -10.08 -3.84
N GLU A 296 6.78 -9.28 -3.91
CA GLU A 296 7.87 -9.39 -2.95
C GLU A 296 7.41 -8.98 -1.54
N THR A 297 6.55 -7.97 -1.44
CA THR A 297 5.97 -7.54 -0.16
C THR A 297 5.13 -8.66 0.46
N ILE A 298 4.26 -9.31 -0.32
CA ILE A 298 3.41 -10.43 0.14
C ILE A 298 4.29 -11.62 0.56
N ARG A 299 5.29 -11.96 -0.26
CA ARG A 299 6.22 -13.06 0.04
C ARG A 299 7.00 -12.84 1.33
N VAL A 300 7.48 -11.63 1.57
CA VAL A 300 8.19 -11.27 2.81
C VAL A 300 7.22 -11.26 4.00
N ARG A 301 6.05 -10.61 3.86
CA ARG A 301 5.04 -10.49 4.93
C ARG A 301 4.58 -11.86 5.45
N ASP A 302 4.29 -12.77 4.53
CA ASP A 302 3.67 -14.07 4.85
C ASP A 302 4.66 -15.25 4.77
N SER A 303 5.95 -14.95 4.58
CA SER A 303 7.06 -15.92 4.54
C SER A 303 6.99 -16.95 3.40
N TYR A 304 6.48 -16.57 2.23
CA TYR A 304 6.48 -17.42 1.02
C TYR A 304 7.83 -17.40 0.31
N LYS A 305 8.54 -18.53 0.33
CA LYS A 305 9.89 -18.66 -0.25
C LYS A 305 9.86 -19.11 -1.71
N ASN A 306 8.92 -19.97 -2.08
CA ASN A 306 8.84 -20.56 -3.42
C ASN A 306 7.54 -20.17 -4.13
N PHE A 307 7.56 -20.21 -5.46
CA PHE A 307 6.37 -20.03 -6.29
C PHE A 307 6.46 -20.83 -7.58
N ASP A 308 5.31 -21.10 -8.19
CA ASP A 308 5.22 -21.56 -9.57
C ASP A 308 3.94 -21.01 -10.23
N VAL A 309 3.79 -21.22 -11.54
CA VAL A 309 2.62 -20.80 -12.31
C VAL A 309 1.95 -22.03 -12.92
N VAL A 310 0.64 -22.13 -12.70
CA VAL A 310 -0.20 -23.18 -13.28
C VAL A 310 -1.27 -22.59 -14.19
N GLU A 311 -1.64 -23.34 -15.22
CA GLU A 311 -2.70 -22.96 -16.16
C GLU A 311 -3.64 -24.14 -16.38
N LEU A 312 -4.93 -23.87 -16.24
CA LEU A 312 -6.04 -24.72 -16.66
C LEU A 312 -6.80 -23.96 -17.73
N ASP A 313 -6.95 -24.55 -18.91
CA ASP A 313 -7.64 -23.91 -20.03
C ASP A 313 -8.43 -25.00 -20.77
N GLY A 314 -9.74 -25.01 -20.58
CA GLY A 314 -10.65 -25.99 -21.17
C GLY A 314 -10.68 -25.94 -22.70
N ALA A 315 -10.22 -24.84 -23.33
CA ALA A 315 -10.08 -24.76 -24.78
C ALA A 315 -8.75 -25.37 -25.29
N LYS A 316 -7.73 -25.49 -24.42
CA LYS A 316 -6.41 -26.06 -24.76
C LYS A 316 -6.21 -27.49 -24.25
N MET A 317 -7.12 -28.02 -23.44
CA MET A 317 -7.02 -29.32 -22.79
C MET A 317 -8.03 -30.31 -23.37
N GLU A 318 -7.69 -31.60 -23.32
CA GLU A 318 -8.65 -32.67 -23.62
C GLU A 318 -9.87 -32.56 -22.68
N PRO A 319 -11.11 -32.62 -23.20
CA PRO A 319 -12.32 -32.39 -22.41
C PRO A 319 -12.40 -33.25 -21.14
N ASP A 320 -12.17 -34.56 -21.26
CA ASP A 320 -12.22 -35.49 -20.13
C ASP A 320 -11.15 -35.17 -19.07
N LYS A 321 -10.00 -34.65 -19.49
CA LYS A 321 -8.93 -34.24 -18.58
C LYS A 321 -9.31 -32.99 -17.81
N TYR A 322 -9.89 -32.00 -18.49
CA TYR A 322 -10.39 -30.78 -17.86
C TYR A 322 -11.50 -31.10 -16.85
N GLU A 323 -12.51 -31.88 -17.27
CA GLU A 323 -13.63 -32.27 -16.41
C GLU A 323 -13.17 -33.13 -15.22
N GLY A 324 -12.13 -33.96 -15.40
CA GLY A 324 -11.48 -34.68 -14.31
C GLY A 324 -10.84 -33.76 -13.26
N PHE A 325 -10.17 -32.68 -13.68
CA PHE A 325 -9.66 -31.65 -12.76
C PHE A 325 -10.78 -30.90 -12.05
N MET A 326 -11.83 -30.49 -12.78
CA MET A 326 -12.98 -29.80 -12.17
C MET A 326 -13.69 -30.67 -11.14
N THR A 327 -13.85 -31.97 -11.43
CA THR A 327 -14.40 -32.94 -10.47
C THR A 327 -13.55 -33.00 -9.21
N LYS A 328 -12.23 -33.17 -9.37
CA LYS A 328 -11.29 -33.27 -8.25
C LYS A 328 -11.23 -31.99 -7.40
N PHE A 329 -11.16 -30.81 -8.03
CA PHE A 329 -11.06 -29.54 -7.29
C PHE A 329 -12.38 -29.13 -6.64
N PHE A 330 -13.50 -29.61 -7.16
CA PHE A 330 -14.82 -29.35 -6.59
C PHE A 330 -15.18 -30.27 -5.41
N GLU A 331 -14.49 -31.41 -5.27
CA GLU A 331 -14.55 -32.21 -4.05
C GLU A 331 -14.08 -31.37 -2.86
N THR A 332 -14.81 -31.44 -1.75
CA THR A 332 -14.50 -30.66 -0.54
C THR A 332 -13.23 -31.20 0.11
N HIS A 333 -12.22 -30.34 0.29
CA HIS A 333 -10.92 -30.70 0.83
C HIS A 333 -10.34 -29.59 1.71
N TYR A 334 -9.20 -29.88 2.34
CA TYR A 334 -8.35 -28.90 3.02
C TYR A 334 -6.87 -29.21 2.80
N HIS A 335 -6.01 -28.26 3.18
CA HIS A 335 -4.56 -28.40 3.15
C HIS A 335 -3.95 -28.12 4.52
N GLU A 336 -2.77 -28.69 4.81
CA GLU A 336 -1.99 -28.41 6.02
C GLU A 336 -1.17 -27.12 5.91
N ASP A 337 -1.09 -26.54 4.71
CA ASP A 337 -0.46 -25.26 4.41
C ASP A 337 -1.50 -24.32 3.79
N ASP A 338 -1.19 -23.03 3.73
CA ASP A 338 -2.04 -22.05 3.07
C ASP A 338 -2.14 -22.31 1.56
N GLU A 339 -3.36 -22.30 1.00
CA GLU A 339 -3.62 -22.34 -0.43
C GLU A 339 -3.66 -20.91 -0.98
N VAL A 340 -2.53 -20.49 -1.55
CA VAL A 340 -2.40 -19.16 -2.17
C VAL A 340 -2.59 -19.23 -3.67
N ARG A 341 -3.42 -18.34 -4.22
CA ARG A 341 -3.61 -18.15 -5.67
C ARG A 341 -3.58 -16.67 -6.02
N TYR A 342 -2.61 -16.28 -6.83
CA TYR A 342 -2.59 -15.00 -7.53
C TYR A 342 -3.01 -15.18 -8.99
N ILE A 343 -4.16 -14.63 -9.38
CA ILE A 343 -4.76 -14.86 -10.69
C ILE A 343 -4.12 -13.95 -11.74
N LEU A 344 -3.51 -14.57 -12.74
CA LEU A 344 -2.82 -13.93 -13.87
C LEU A 344 -3.67 -13.91 -15.15
N ALA A 345 -4.60 -14.85 -15.31
CA ALA A 345 -5.58 -14.87 -16.40
C ALA A 345 -6.81 -15.70 -16.02
N GLY A 346 -7.97 -15.37 -16.61
CA GLY A 346 -9.23 -16.08 -16.34
C GLY A 346 -9.73 -15.87 -14.91
N GLY A 347 -10.45 -16.85 -14.37
CA GLY A 347 -11.09 -16.73 -13.07
C GLY A 347 -11.80 -17.99 -12.58
N GLY A 348 -12.46 -17.85 -11.44
CA GLY A 348 -13.21 -18.95 -10.83
C GLY A 348 -13.81 -18.59 -9.49
N TYR A 349 -14.22 -19.62 -8.77
CA TYR A 349 -14.89 -19.50 -7.49
C TYR A 349 -14.23 -20.43 -6.47
N PHE A 350 -13.87 -19.87 -5.32
CA PHE A 350 -13.60 -20.62 -4.10
C PHE A 350 -14.86 -20.70 -3.27
N ASP A 351 -15.25 -21.90 -2.85
CA ASP A 351 -16.25 -22.04 -1.80
C ASP A 351 -15.55 -22.45 -0.51
N CYS A 352 -15.71 -21.67 0.56
CA CYS A 352 -15.19 -21.97 1.89
C CYS A 352 -16.34 -22.39 2.82
N ARG A 353 -16.16 -23.47 3.59
CA ARG A 353 -17.17 -23.97 4.52
C ARG A 353 -16.92 -23.47 5.94
N VAL A 354 -17.91 -22.83 6.53
CA VAL A 354 -17.85 -22.21 7.88
C VAL A 354 -19.17 -22.48 8.60
N ASN A 355 -19.15 -23.10 9.78
CA ASN A 355 -20.37 -23.38 10.58
C ASN A 355 -21.51 -24.03 9.76
N ASP A 356 -21.19 -25.03 8.92
CA ASP A 356 -22.12 -25.70 7.99
C ASP A 356 -22.71 -24.82 6.86
N GLU A 357 -22.29 -23.56 6.74
CA GLU A 357 -22.60 -22.68 5.62
C GLU A 357 -21.44 -22.64 4.61
N TRP A 358 -21.77 -22.35 3.35
CA TRP A 358 -20.79 -22.18 2.28
C TRP A 358 -20.74 -20.72 1.83
N LEU A 359 -19.54 -20.15 1.87
CA LEU A 359 -19.24 -18.81 1.36
C LEU A 359 -18.52 -18.96 0.02
N ARG A 360 -19.15 -18.48 -1.04
CA ARG A 360 -18.54 -18.39 -2.37
C ARG A 360 -17.80 -17.09 -2.52
N ILE A 361 -16.60 -17.16 -3.07
CA ILE A 361 -15.68 -16.06 -3.30
C ILE A 361 -15.31 -16.07 -4.79
N GLN A 362 -15.66 -15.01 -5.53
CA GLN A 362 -15.28 -14.87 -6.93
C GLN A 362 -13.84 -14.35 -7.05
N VAL A 363 -13.00 -15.01 -7.83
CA VAL A 363 -11.63 -14.55 -8.15
C VAL A 363 -11.47 -14.28 -9.64
N LYS A 364 -10.80 -13.17 -9.97
CA LYS A 364 -10.50 -12.65 -11.31
C LYS A 364 -9.04 -12.20 -11.38
N VAL A 365 -8.56 -11.87 -12.57
CA VAL A 365 -7.21 -11.34 -12.80
C VAL A 365 -6.88 -10.19 -11.85
N GLY A 366 -5.72 -10.27 -11.19
CA GLY A 366 -5.29 -9.32 -10.16
C GLY A 366 -5.53 -9.80 -8.73
N ASP A 367 -6.47 -10.73 -8.51
CA ASP A 367 -6.80 -11.23 -7.18
C ASP A 367 -5.70 -12.16 -6.65
N CYS A 368 -5.13 -11.84 -5.50
CA CYS A 368 -4.28 -12.73 -4.72
C CYS A 368 -5.02 -13.14 -3.44
N ILE A 369 -5.50 -14.38 -3.39
CA ILE A 369 -6.23 -14.94 -2.25
C ILE A 369 -5.36 -15.97 -1.53
N SER A 370 -5.41 -15.97 -0.19
CA SER A 370 -4.81 -16.99 0.66
C SER A 370 -5.89 -17.68 1.49
N ILE A 371 -6.13 -18.96 1.20
CA ILE A 371 -7.01 -19.81 1.99
C ILE A 371 -6.16 -20.47 3.09
N PRO A 372 -6.45 -20.26 4.38
CA PRO A 372 -5.58 -20.74 5.44
C PRO A 372 -5.62 -22.27 5.56
N GLU A 373 -4.54 -22.82 6.12
CA GLU A 373 -4.48 -24.22 6.54
C GLU A 373 -5.76 -24.66 7.30
N PHE A 374 -6.17 -25.91 7.07
CA PHE A 374 -7.32 -26.55 7.70
C PHE A 374 -8.69 -25.91 7.41
N LEU A 375 -8.80 -24.90 6.54
CA LEU A 375 -10.11 -24.42 6.10
C LEU A 375 -10.65 -25.33 5.00
N TRP A 376 -11.85 -25.89 5.24
CA TRP A 376 -12.56 -26.67 4.22
C TRP A 376 -12.94 -25.79 3.05
N HIS A 377 -12.51 -26.17 1.85
CA HIS A 377 -12.81 -25.44 0.63
C HIS A 377 -12.95 -26.35 -0.58
N ARG A 378 -13.37 -25.74 -1.70
CA ARG A 378 -13.37 -26.33 -3.05
C ARG A 378 -13.23 -25.21 -4.08
N PHE A 379 -12.80 -25.57 -5.29
CA PHE A 379 -12.59 -24.63 -6.38
C PHE A 379 -13.24 -25.10 -7.68
N VAL A 380 -13.68 -24.14 -8.50
CA VAL A 380 -14.21 -24.36 -9.84
C VAL A 380 -13.98 -23.14 -10.73
N CYS A 381 -13.64 -23.34 -12.00
CA CYS A 381 -13.55 -22.26 -12.96
C CYS A 381 -14.92 -21.66 -13.30
N ASP A 382 -14.93 -20.42 -13.77
CA ASP A 382 -16.13 -19.79 -14.31
C ASP A 382 -16.47 -20.30 -15.74
N THR A 383 -17.44 -19.65 -16.41
CA THR A 383 -17.84 -20.03 -17.78
C THR A 383 -16.74 -19.93 -18.82
N GLU A 384 -15.66 -19.17 -18.57
CA GLU A 384 -14.52 -19.12 -19.49
C GLU A 384 -13.73 -20.43 -19.45
N LYS A 385 -13.97 -21.29 -18.45
CA LYS A 385 -13.28 -22.58 -18.26
C LYS A 385 -11.76 -22.43 -18.27
N ARG A 386 -11.26 -21.31 -17.76
CA ARG A 386 -9.85 -20.95 -17.82
C ARG A 386 -9.41 -20.25 -16.55
N VAL A 387 -8.26 -20.65 -16.02
CA VAL A 387 -7.55 -19.94 -14.96
C VAL A 387 -6.04 -20.15 -15.11
N ARG A 388 -5.28 -19.06 -15.03
CA ARG A 388 -3.83 -19.07 -14.87
C ARG A 388 -3.51 -18.42 -13.54
N ALA A 389 -2.84 -19.14 -12.66
CA ALA A 389 -2.56 -18.67 -11.31
C ALA A 389 -1.11 -18.92 -10.92
N MET A 390 -0.49 -17.92 -10.28
CA MET A 390 0.73 -18.11 -9.51
C MET A 390 0.37 -18.66 -8.13
N ARG A 391 1.09 -19.71 -7.71
CA ARG A 391 0.95 -20.32 -6.39
C ARG A 391 2.16 -19.95 -5.56
N LEU A 392 1.94 -19.57 -4.30
CA LEU A 392 3.00 -19.22 -3.35
C LEU A 392 3.11 -20.28 -2.26
N PHE A 393 4.34 -20.58 -1.82
CA PHE A 393 4.62 -21.64 -0.85
C PHE A 393 5.63 -21.19 0.21
N LYS A 394 5.37 -21.55 1.48
CA LYS A 394 6.29 -21.27 2.60
C LYS A 394 7.57 -22.09 2.50
N ASP A 395 7.46 -23.35 2.12
CA ASP A 395 8.57 -24.26 1.89
C ASP A 395 8.48 -24.92 0.50
N ALA A 396 9.16 -26.05 0.27
CA ALA A 396 9.07 -26.77 -1.00
C ALA A 396 7.59 -27.15 -1.28
N PRO A 397 7.13 -27.15 -2.55
CA PRO A 397 5.72 -27.33 -2.85
C PRO A 397 5.16 -28.63 -2.27
N LYS A 398 4.26 -28.53 -1.29
CA LYS A 398 3.46 -29.63 -0.75
C LYS A 398 1.99 -29.27 -1.01
N TRP A 399 1.30 -30.05 -1.84
CA TRP A 399 -0.11 -29.85 -2.16
C TRP A 399 -0.85 -31.18 -2.04
N GLU A 400 -0.98 -31.65 -0.81
CA GLU A 400 -1.77 -32.84 -0.50
C GLU A 400 -3.17 -32.37 -0.07
N ALA A 401 -4.16 -32.63 -0.92
CA ALA A 401 -5.56 -32.39 -0.59
C ALA A 401 -6.04 -33.50 0.34
N LEU A 402 -6.47 -33.12 1.54
CA LEU A 402 -6.96 -34.03 2.56
C LEU A 402 -8.50 -33.99 2.61
N THR A 403 -9.11 -35.16 2.74
CA THR A 403 -10.58 -35.35 2.80
C THR A 403 -11.03 -36.08 4.06
N SER A 404 -10.11 -36.38 4.98
CA SER A 404 -10.42 -37.12 6.22
C SER A 404 -11.31 -36.29 7.15
N PRO A 405 -12.41 -36.84 7.68
CA PRO A 405 -13.24 -36.19 8.68
C PRO A 405 -12.54 -36.07 10.06
N ASP A 406 -11.49 -36.86 10.31
CA ASP A 406 -10.68 -36.81 11.54
C ASP A 406 -9.61 -35.69 11.47
N GLN A 407 -10.06 -34.50 11.11
CA GLN A 407 -9.22 -33.32 10.98
C GLN A 407 -8.76 -32.82 12.36
N PRO A 408 -7.49 -32.38 12.52
CA PRO A 408 -7.09 -31.63 13.71
C PRO A 408 -7.96 -30.38 13.88
N GLU A 409 -8.45 -30.11 15.09
CA GLU A 409 -9.14 -28.83 15.36
C GLU A 409 -8.20 -27.68 14.98
N ARG A 410 -8.67 -26.79 14.10
CA ARG A 410 -7.99 -25.53 13.84
C ARG A 410 -7.82 -24.84 15.19
N ALA A 411 -6.60 -24.41 15.52
CA ALA A 411 -6.38 -23.60 16.71
C ALA A 411 -7.22 -22.31 16.56
N GLU A 412 -8.41 -22.27 17.15
CA GLU A 412 -9.24 -21.09 17.15
C GLU A 412 -8.44 -19.97 17.82
N LYS A 413 -7.98 -18.98 17.05
CA LYS A 413 -7.84 -17.64 17.62
C LYS A 413 -9.25 -17.26 18.04
N LYS A 414 -9.57 -17.37 19.34
CA LYS A 414 -10.88 -17.01 19.91
C LYS A 414 -11.40 -15.73 19.26
N VAL A 415 -12.38 -15.86 18.37
CA VAL A 415 -13.13 -14.71 17.83
C VAL A 415 -14.40 -14.62 18.67
N GLY A 416 -14.44 -13.68 19.62
CA GLY A 416 -15.69 -13.30 20.26
C GLY A 416 -16.62 -12.69 19.22
N MET A 417 -17.84 -13.22 19.12
CA MET A 417 -18.92 -12.62 18.33
C MET A 417 -19.33 -11.25 18.86
#